data_AF-A0A928BJB6-F1
#
_entry.id   AF-A0A928BJB6-F1
#
_cell.length_a   1.000
_cell.length_b   1.000
_cell.length_c   1.000
_cell.angle_alpha   90.00
_cell.angle_beta   90.00
_cell.angle_gamma   90.00
#
_symmetry.space_group_name_H-M   'P 1'
#
loop_
_entity.id
_entity.type
_entity.pdbx_description
1 polymer ?
#
loop_
_entity_poly.entity_id
_entity_poly.type
_entity_poly.pdbx_seq_one_letter_code
_entity_poly.pdbx_strand_id
1 'polypeptide(L)'
;MKRNLYLFIITLLSAGCAEKISTTQLSGENLNEQDYVTSSRDGMMVLGKKLNNPYSLANMQAAYNELCKTKSVASSNLEATDLYVRFLPKDSTDIAVLSSLDLELFDYPLDYEILSGGDYYHDPTIPETEITWQYTKVSPDFKFPDMQYEILDECFIPEDEEELTKSSSASLLGEELEMMAIRMAGQSEEYSIVETKASAKKYPAGYVKINTGSSEVPVKGVKVRCHFFLKWTSDYTDGNGYYKVSKKFSCKPHYSVILENQKGFVVWGNWGFLSPATHNDERRSTSGYNFSFTRNDKAWKWLVINNAAYDYYRMCEKDGIKKPPTDLKIWCWKNATSSSAPMLHHLVGLNVTAFAVPFAAMLLTGPVVVAVSTLSWFLMAALPDVTIGTYSSYMDYNTRTYSSIYGTVWHELTHASHFSQAGESLWGRYVNYIVTHSSKESVYGDGSADTKGRDICELGEAWANAFESYSSYTNQNDTTVSGLNYWFKDGIRSLYYLMYDSILTPEEIYRCLTKDVKSIEDLKQKLLDKYEDRSEQIEAYF
;
A
#
# COMPACT_ATOMS: atom_id res chain seq x y z
N MET A 1 4.11 2.16 35.54
CA MET A 1 4.29 2.61 34.14
C MET A 1 4.07 1.51 33.11
N LYS A 2 4.73 0.34 33.18
CA LYS A 2 4.55 -0.76 32.20
C LYS A 2 3.09 -1.25 32.02
N ARG A 3 2.29 -1.27 33.09
CA ARG A 3 0.87 -1.67 33.06
C ARG A 3 -0.05 -0.68 32.33
N ASN A 4 0.28 0.61 32.35
CA ASN A 4 -0.50 1.67 31.67
C ASN A 4 -0.14 1.75 30.18
N LEU A 5 1.09 1.36 29.81
CA LEU A 5 1.54 1.26 28.42
C LEU A 5 0.90 0.07 27.68
N TYR A 6 0.75 -1.09 28.35
CA TYR A 6 -0.01 -2.24 27.82
C TYR A 6 -1.52 -1.97 27.69
N LEU A 7 -2.08 -1.15 28.57
CA LEU A 7 -3.47 -0.68 28.43
C LEU A 7 -3.62 0.21 27.19
N PHE A 8 -2.66 1.11 26.93
CA PHE A 8 -2.65 2.00 25.75
C PHE A 8 -2.51 1.27 24.40
N ILE A 9 -1.71 0.18 24.35
CA ILE A 9 -1.61 -0.74 23.20
C ILE A 9 -2.99 -1.36 22.89
N ILE A 10 -3.74 -1.70 23.94
CA ILE A 10 -5.10 -2.25 23.79
C ILE A 10 -6.07 -1.16 23.36
N THR A 11 -5.96 0.07 23.88
CA THR A 11 -6.83 1.23 23.57
C THR A 11 -6.78 1.66 22.10
N LEU A 12 -5.63 1.57 21.42
CA LEU A 12 -5.49 1.86 19.98
C LEU A 12 -5.89 0.66 19.08
N LEU A 13 -5.60 -0.57 19.52
CA LEU A 13 -6.12 -1.79 18.86
C LEU A 13 -7.63 -1.94 19.08
N SER A 14 -8.18 -1.37 20.15
CA SER A 14 -9.60 -1.31 20.48
C SER A 14 -10.24 0.03 20.12
N ALA A 15 -9.58 0.87 19.33
CA ALA A 15 -10.18 2.06 18.72
C ALA A 15 -10.82 1.73 17.35
N GLY A 16 -10.78 0.45 16.96
CA GLY A 16 -11.23 -0.01 15.67
C GLY A 16 -12.54 -0.80 15.66
N CYS A 17 -13.21 -0.77 14.53
CA CYS A 17 -14.51 -1.39 14.31
C CYS A 17 -14.42 -2.94 14.44
N ALA A 18 -15.08 -3.49 15.49
CA ALA A 18 -15.53 -4.88 15.74
C ALA A 18 -15.11 -5.54 17.08
N GLU A 19 -15.94 -6.50 17.51
CA GLU A 19 -16.11 -7.10 18.85
C GLU A 19 -15.00 -8.02 19.41
N LYS A 20 -14.94 -8.03 20.75
CA LYS A 20 -14.48 -9.07 21.71
C LYS A 20 -13.02 -9.53 21.62
N ILE A 21 -12.24 -9.10 22.62
CA ILE A 21 -11.00 -9.74 23.06
C ILE A 21 -11.34 -10.90 24.01
N SER A 22 -11.16 -12.16 23.59
CA SER A 22 -11.02 -13.28 24.54
C SER A 22 -9.57 -13.35 25.02
N THR A 23 -9.31 -12.88 26.24
CA THR A 23 -7.99 -12.84 26.88
C THR A 23 -7.47 -14.20 27.40
N THR A 24 -7.85 -15.33 26.82
CA THR A 24 -7.43 -16.64 27.36
C THR A 24 -6.06 -17.15 26.89
N GLN A 25 -5.28 -16.42 26.09
CA GLN A 25 -3.92 -16.87 25.71
C GLN A 25 -2.79 -15.84 25.83
N LEU A 26 -2.94 -14.78 26.63
CA LEU A 26 -1.80 -13.90 27.00
C LEU A 26 -1.43 -13.96 28.49
N SER A 27 -1.79 -15.06 29.15
CA SER A 27 -1.27 -15.40 30.48
C SER A 27 -0.43 -16.67 30.40
N GLY A 28 0.88 -16.51 30.30
CA GLY A 28 1.82 -17.49 30.84
C GLY A 28 2.50 -18.45 29.88
N GLU A 29 2.84 -18.05 28.66
CA GLU A 29 3.92 -18.73 27.93
C GLU A 29 5.17 -17.84 27.94
N ASN A 30 6.25 -18.36 28.52
CA ASN A 30 7.58 -17.79 28.34
C ASN A 30 7.92 -17.90 26.85
N LEU A 31 7.57 -16.88 26.07
CA LEU A 31 8.03 -16.75 24.69
C LEU A 31 9.56 -16.62 24.74
N ASN A 32 10.26 -17.64 24.27
CA ASN A 32 11.71 -17.62 24.16
C ASN A 32 12.11 -16.55 23.14
N GLU A 33 13.22 -15.84 23.42
CA GLU A 33 13.83 -14.85 22.51
C GLU A 33 14.11 -15.43 21.11
N GLN A 34 14.25 -16.76 21.02
CA GLN A 34 14.40 -17.53 19.79
C GLN A 34 13.14 -17.55 18.88
N ASP A 35 11.93 -17.43 19.45
CA ASP A 35 10.67 -17.48 18.70
C ASP A 35 10.30 -16.13 18.05
N TYR A 36 10.84 -15.02 18.57
CA TYR A 36 10.75 -13.70 17.92
C TYR A 36 11.63 -13.63 16.66
N VAL A 37 12.84 -14.18 16.75
CA VAL A 37 13.84 -14.18 15.66
C VAL A 37 13.39 -15.05 14.47
N THR A 38 12.69 -16.17 14.70
CA THR A 38 12.16 -17.00 13.62
C THR A 38 10.92 -16.40 12.93
N SER A 39 10.12 -15.58 13.62
CA SER A 39 8.98 -14.86 12.99
C SER A 39 9.41 -13.62 12.18
N SER A 40 10.55 -13.02 12.52
CA SER A 40 11.05 -11.76 11.91
C SER A 40 11.40 -11.86 10.43
N ARG A 41 11.81 -13.05 9.95
CA ARG A 41 12.26 -13.28 8.57
C ARG A 41 11.19 -13.86 7.64
N ASP A 42 9.95 -14.00 8.11
CA ASP A 42 8.88 -14.55 7.28
C ASP A 42 8.58 -13.60 6.10
N GLY A 43 8.91 -14.04 4.89
CA GLY A 43 8.72 -13.24 3.67
C GLY A 43 9.93 -12.42 3.25
N MET A 44 11.07 -12.55 3.92
CA MET A 44 12.33 -11.97 3.45
C MET A 44 12.81 -12.70 2.19
N MET A 45 13.19 -11.93 1.17
CA MET A 45 13.81 -12.41 -0.05
C MET A 45 15.17 -13.06 0.25
N VAL A 46 15.47 -14.15 -0.46
CA VAL A 46 16.77 -14.83 -0.34
C VAL A 46 17.60 -14.56 -1.57
N LEU A 47 18.73 -13.88 -1.36
CA LEU A 47 19.71 -13.60 -2.40
C LEU A 47 20.80 -14.67 -2.44
N GLY A 48 21.29 -14.97 -3.64
CA GLY A 48 22.39 -15.86 -3.93
C GLY A 48 23.69 -15.09 -4.20
N LYS A 49 24.44 -15.53 -5.21
CA LYS A 49 25.72 -14.90 -5.55
C LYS A 49 25.50 -13.56 -6.29
N LYS A 50 26.49 -12.66 -6.18
CA LYS A 50 26.60 -11.50 -7.05
C LYS A 50 26.81 -11.96 -8.50
N LEU A 51 26.04 -11.38 -9.41
CA LEU A 51 26.07 -11.63 -10.84
C LEU A 51 26.93 -10.59 -11.56
N ASN A 52 27.46 -10.95 -12.72
CA ASN A 52 28.15 -9.99 -13.58
C ASN A 52 27.10 -9.11 -14.28
N ASN A 53 27.07 -7.81 -13.98
CA ASN A 53 26.09 -6.87 -14.52
C ASN A 53 26.29 -6.68 -16.04
N PRO A 54 25.39 -7.18 -16.91
CA PRO A 54 25.57 -7.05 -18.35
C PRO A 54 25.54 -5.59 -18.83
N TYR A 55 24.89 -4.69 -18.08
CA TYR A 55 24.76 -3.28 -18.44
C TYR A 55 25.91 -2.40 -17.94
N SER A 56 26.89 -2.95 -17.21
CA SER A 56 28.07 -2.18 -16.84
C SER A 56 28.74 -1.61 -18.08
N LEU A 57 29.24 -0.38 -18.01
CA LEU A 57 29.86 0.28 -19.15
C LEU A 57 31.03 -0.56 -19.70
N ALA A 58 31.77 -1.23 -18.81
CA ALA A 58 32.83 -2.16 -19.18
C ALA A 58 32.32 -3.36 -19.99
N ASN A 59 31.25 -4.04 -19.55
CA ASN A 59 30.69 -5.20 -20.25
C ASN A 59 30.04 -4.79 -21.57
N MET A 60 29.31 -3.67 -21.59
CA MET A 60 28.70 -3.11 -22.81
C MET A 60 29.77 -2.68 -23.81
N GLN A 61 30.85 -2.03 -23.38
CA GLN A 61 31.96 -1.68 -24.27
C GLN A 61 32.65 -2.92 -24.83
N ALA A 62 32.87 -3.96 -24.01
CA ALA A 62 33.44 -5.22 -24.46
C ALA A 62 32.56 -5.90 -25.52
N ALA A 63 31.24 -5.93 -25.29
CA ALA A 63 30.25 -6.46 -26.22
C ALA A 63 30.19 -5.64 -27.52
N TYR A 64 30.22 -4.31 -27.43
CA TYR A 64 30.20 -3.43 -28.59
C TYR A 64 31.46 -3.59 -29.44
N ASN A 65 32.63 -3.70 -28.81
CA ASN A 65 33.88 -3.97 -29.50
C ASN A 65 33.81 -5.31 -30.26
N GLU A 66 33.27 -6.36 -29.64
CA GLU A 66 33.14 -7.67 -30.28
C GLU A 66 32.14 -7.69 -31.42
N LEU A 67 31.02 -6.98 -31.26
CA LEU A 67 30.01 -6.82 -32.30
C LEU A 67 30.56 -6.02 -33.50
N CYS A 68 31.29 -4.94 -33.25
CA CYS A 68 31.95 -4.13 -34.28
C CYS A 68 32.98 -4.95 -35.07
N LYS A 69 33.79 -5.78 -34.38
CA LYS A 69 34.70 -6.73 -35.07
C LYS A 69 33.93 -7.69 -35.96
N THR A 70 32.87 -8.30 -35.45
CA THR A 70 32.03 -9.26 -36.19
C THR A 70 31.39 -8.62 -37.43
N LYS A 71 30.95 -7.37 -37.32
CA LYS A 71 30.32 -6.61 -38.42
C LYS A 71 31.30 -5.82 -39.28
N SER A 72 32.60 -5.84 -38.97
CA SER A 72 33.63 -5.04 -39.66
C SER A 72 33.32 -3.54 -39.69
N VAL A 73 32.82 -3.00 -38.57
CA VAL A 73 32.54 -1.57 -38.39
C VAL A 73 33.54 -0.99 -37.39
N ALA A 74 33.86 0.31 -37.52
CA ALA A 74 34.73 1.00 -36.57
C ALA A 74 34.07 1.07 -35.19
N SER A 75 34.78 0.63 -34.15
CA SER A 75 34.36 0.80 -32.76
C SER A 75 34.61 2.24 -32.28
N SER A 76 33.84 2.65 -31.28
CA SER A 76 33.93 3.91 -30.56
C SER A 76 33.75 3.64 -29.06
N ASN A 77 34.11 4.63 -28.23
CA ASN A 77 33.81 4.56 -26.81
C ASN A 77 32.32 4.83 -26.59
N LEU A 78 31.69 3.98 -25.78
CA LEU A 78 30.39 4.22 -25.20
C LEU A 78 30.54 5.19 -24.02
N GLU A 79 29.51 5.98 -23.75
CA GLU A 79 29.41 6.85 -22.58
C GLU A 79 28.34 6.29 -21.65
N ALA A 80 28.48 6.49 -20.34
CA ALA A 80 27.46 6.04 -19.39
C ALA A 80 26.13 6.77 -19.63
N THR A 81 25.03 6.02 -19.71
CA THR A 81 23.66 6.55 -19.76
C THR A 81 23.03 6.62 -18.38
N ASP A 82 23.48 5.76 -17.46
CA ASP A 82 22.93 5.62 -16.12
C ASP A 82 24.05 5.33 -15.12
N LEU A 83 23.85 5.72 -13.87
CA LEU A 83 24.64 5.30 -12.72
C LEU A 83 23.82 4.33 -11.88
N TYR A 84 24.33 3.13 -11.62
CA TYR A 84 23.74 2.23 -10.63
C TYR A 84 24.16 2.70 -9.23
N VAL A 85 23.18 3.07 -8.40
CA VAL A 85 23.44 3.68 -7.11
C VAL A 85 22.63 3.02 -6.01
N ARG A 86 23.11 3.17 -4.77
CA ARG A 86 22.33 2.86 -3.56
C ARG A 86 22.44 3.98 -2.54
N PHE A 87 21.35 4.22 -1.83
CA PHE A 87 21.25 5.18 -0.73
C PHE A 87 21.09 4.43 0.59
N LEU A 88 21.72 4.91 1.66
CA LEU A 88 21.49 4.44 3.02
C LEU A 88 20.84 5.55 3.83
N PRO A 89 19.50 5.57 3.90
CA PRO A 89 18.78 6.55 4.69
C PRO A 89 19.07 6.31 6.16
N LYS A 90 19.57 7.32 6.88
CA LYS A 90 19.88 7.17 8.32
C LYS A 90 18.62 7.20 9.18
N ASP A 91 17.62 7.93 8.69
CA ASP A 91 16.40 8.17 9.41
C ASP A 91 15.27 8.52 8.43
N SER A 92 14.12 8.74 9.04
CA SER A 92 12.87 9.06 8.40
C SER A 92 12.96 10.29 7.46
N THR A 93 13.71 11.33 7.82
CA THR A 93 13.93 12.54 7.00
C THR A 93 14.61 12.22 5.68
N ASP A 94 15.58 11.30 5.70
CA ASP A 94 16.29 10.86 4.50
C ASP A 94 15.32 10.12 3.56
N ILE A 95 14.44 9.26 4.07
CA ILE A 95 13.39 8.63 3.24
C ILE A 95 12.48 9.67 2.61
N ALA A 96 12.10 10.72 3.35
CA ALA A 96 11.29 11.82 2.82
C ALA A 96 11.91 12.46 1.57
N VAL A 97 13.23 12.68 1.65
CA VAL A 97 14.01 13.21 0.54
C VAL A 97 13.96 12.23 -0.62
N LEU A 98 14.22 10.93 -0.38
CA LEU A 98 14.13 9.91 -1.45
C LEU A 98 12.75 9.85 -2.12
N SER A 99 11.67 9.87 -1.33
CA SER A 99 10.30 9.85 -1.86
C SER A 99 9.98 11.10 -2.71
N SER A 100 10.65 12.23 -2.46
CA SER A 100 10.47 13.46 -3.25
C SER A 100 11.22 13.46 -4.58
N LEU A 101 12.16 12.53 -4.79
CA LEU A 101 13.03 12.48 -5.98
C LEU A 101 12.41 11.71 -7.16
N ASP A 102 11.19 11.21 -7.03
CA ASP A 102 10.47 10.43 -8.06
C ASP A 102 11.31 9.28 -8.65
N LEU A 103 12.01 8.58 -7.76
CA LEU A 103 12.88 7.45 -8.10
C LEU A 103 12.14 6.13 -7.92
N GLU A 104 12.34 5.20 -8.86
CA GLU A 104 11.95 3.80 -8.66
C GLU A 104 12.98 3.14 -7.74
N LEU A 105 12.59 2.90 -6.49
CA LEU A 105 13.46 2.31 -5.46
C LEU A 105 13.25 0.80 -5.35
N PHE A 106 14.34 0.11 -5.04
CA PHE A 106 14.37 -1.31 -4.72
C PHE A 106 15.04 -1.48 -3.36
N ASP A 107 14.49 -2.35 -2.52
CA ASP A 107 15.06 -2.70 -1.22
C ASP A 107 16.14 -3.80 -1.32
N TYR A 108 16.43 -4.31 -2.52
CA TYR A 108 17.46 -5.31 -2.80
C TYR A 108 18.38 -4.90 -3.96
N PRO A 109 19.63 -5.39 -3.97
CA PRO A 109 20.56 -5.17 -5.08
C PRO A 109 20.09 -5.89 -6.35
N LEU A 110 20.16 -5.17 -7.47
CA LEU A 110 19.69 -5.61 -8.79
C LEU A 110 20.69 -6.51 -9.53
N ASP A 111 21.89 -6.68 -8.99
CA ASP A 111 23.01 -7.46 -9.53
C ASP A 111 23.26 -8.76 -8.75
N TYR A 112 22.25 -9.30 -8.09
CA TYR A 112 22.32 -10.56 -7.34
C TYR A 112 21.31 -11.59 -7.87
N GLU A 113 21.65 -12.87 -7.71
CA GLU A 113 20.72 -13.96 -7.92
C GLU A 113 19.60 -13.89 -6.87
N ILE A 114 18.34 -14.03 -7.28
CA ILE A 114 17.21 -14.15 -6.36
C ILE A 114 16.84 -15.63 -6.29
N LEU A 115 17.26 -16.29 -5.21
CA LEU A 115 17.02 -17.72 -4.99
C LEU A 115 15.58 -18.01 -4.58
N SER A 116 14.97 -17.06 -3.86
CA SER A 116 13.56 -17.09 -3.49
C SER A 116 13.03 -15.67 -3.49
N GLY A 117 11.93 -15.44 -4.21
CA GLY A 117 11.14 -14.22 -4.10
C GLY A 117 10.65 -14.00 -2.67
N GLY A 118 10.23 -12.77 -2.39
CA GLY A 118 9.81 -12.34 -1.06
C GLY A 118 9.05 -11.02 -1.12
N ASP A 119 8.56 -10.62 0.05
CA ASP A 119 7.81 -9.39 0.22
C ASP A 119 8.76 -8.18 0.45
N TYR A 120 9.97 -8.44 0.95
CA TYR A 120 11.00 -7.43 1.19
C TYR A 120 12.40 -8.06 1.25
N TYR A 121 13.46 -7.26 1.19
CA TYR A 121 14.83 -7.64 1.54
C TYR A 121 15.39 -6.72 2.62
N HIS A 122 16.26 -7.26 3.48
CA HIS A 122 17.03 -6.49 4.44
C HIS A 122 18.48 -6.96 4.41
N ASP A 123 19.40 -6.04 4.12
CA ASP A 123 20.84 -6.32 4.12
C ASP A 123 21.28 -6.88 5.49
N PRO A 124 21.82 -8.12 5.56
CA PRO A 124 22.21 -8.74 6.82
C PRO A 124 23.30 -8.01 7.60
N THR A 125 24.01 -7.06 6.97
CA THR A 125 25.03 -6.24 7.62
C THR A 125 24.45 -5.02 8.33
N ILE A 126 23.17 -4.69 8.07
CA ILE A 126 22.44 -3.60 8.71
C ILE A 126 21.57 -4.18 9.83
N PRO A 127 21.54 -3.57 11.03
CA PRO A 127 20.63 -3.98 12.09
C PRO A 127 19.16 -4.00 11.61
N GLU A 128 18.37 -5.00 12.00
CA GLU A 128 16.95 -5.10 11.60
C GLU A 128 16.08 -3.91 12.06
N THR A 129 16.58 -3.12 13.02
CA THR A 129 15.93 -1.89 13.52
C THR A 129 16.23 -0.65 12.67
N GLU A 130 17.18 -0.74 11.74
CA GLU A 130 17.61 0.35 10.88
C GLU A 130 17.04 0.21 9.47
N ILE A 131 17.11 1.29 8.69
CA ILE A 131 16.63 1.30 7.31
C ILE A 131 17.67 0.63 6.42
N THR A 132 17.24 -0.30 5.57
CA THR A 132 18.15 -0.97 4.63
C THR A 132 18.50 -0.11 3.42
N TRP A 133 19.50 -0.54 2.65
CA TRP A 133 19.91 0.11 1.41
C TRP A 133 18.75 0.22 0.40
N GLN A 134 18.61 1.40 -0.22
CA GLN A 134 17.66 1.65 -1.31
C GLN A 134 18.41 1.77 -2.63
N TYR A 135 18.19 0.82 -3.54
CA TYR A 135 18.87 0.68 -4.81
C TYR A 135 18.04 1.31 -5.93
N THR A 136 18.72 1.96 -6.88
CA THR A 136 18.08 2.52 -8.08
C THR A 136 19.14 2.86 -9.13
N LYS A 137 18.73 3.51 -10.21
CA LYS A 137 19.62 4.11 -11.19
C LYS A 137 19.22 5.55 -11.43
N VAL A 138 20.20 6.39 -11.70
CA VAL A 138 20.02 7.81 -11.95
C VAL A 138 20.84 8.24 -13.16
N SER A 139 20.52 9.40 -13.74
CA SER A 139 21.34 9.95 -14.82
C SER A 139 22.75 10.35 -14.33
N PRO A 140 23.78 10.37 -15.21
CA PRO A 140 25.13 10.79 -14.84
C PRO A 140 25.23 12.21 -14.25
N ASP A 141 24.29 13.10 -14.56
CA ASP A 141 24.24 14.47 -14.08
C ASP A 141 23.38 14.67 -12.82
N PHE A 142 22.82 13.58 -12.28
CA PHE A 142 21.96 13.56 -11.10
C PHE A 142 22.59 14.28 -9.91
N LYS A 143 21.76 15.05 -9.20
CA LYS A 143 22.17 15.81 -8.01
C LYS A 143 21.82 15.01 -6.77
N PHE A 144 22.83 14.35 -6.21
CA PHE A 144 22.69 13.56 -5.00
C PHE A 144 22.28 14.44 -3.80
N PRO A 145 21.29 14.02 -3.00
CA PRO A 145 20.96 14.68 -1.75
C PRO A 145 22.07 14.49 -0.70
N ASP A 146 22.03 15.30 0.36
CA ASP A 146 22.95 15.17 1.51
C ASP A 146 22.57 13.95 2.37
N MET A 147 22.96 12.77 1.87
CA MET A 147 22.69 11.45 2.44
C MET A 147 23.84 10.51 2.09
N GLN A 148 24.04 9.47 2.89
CA GLN A 148 24.96 8.40 2.50
C GLN A 148 24.47 7.72 1.21
N TYR A 149 25.34 7.70 0.19
CA TYR A 149 25.10 7.00 -1.06
C TYR A 149 26.39 6.38 -1.61
N GLU A 150 26.24 5.41 -2.48
CA GLU A 150 27.34 4.76 -3.19
C GLU A 150 26.99 4.60 -4.68
N ILE A 151 27.94 4.92 -5.56
CA ILE A 151 27.88 4.57 -6.97
C ILE A 151 28.50 3.18 -7.12
N LEU A 152 27.69 2.22 -7.55
CA LEU A 152 28.04 0.82 -7.67
C LEU A 152 28.65 0.50 -9.04
N ASP A 153 28.17 1.17 -10.09
CA ASP A 153 28.62 0.95 -11.46
C ASP A 153 28.21 2.11 -12.39
N GLU A 154 29.05 2.40 -13.39
CA GLU A 154 28.64 3.21 -14.55
C GLU A 154 28.01 2.27 -15.57
N CYS A 155 26.84 2.63 -16.12
CA CYS A 155 26.05 1.73 -16.95
C CYS A 155 25.70 2.34 -18.31
N PHE A 156 25.60 1.48 -19.32
CA PHE A 156 25.01 1.80 -20.62
C PHE A 156 23.81 0.89 -20.86
N ILE A 157 22.60 1.45 -20.84
CA ILE A 157 21.35 0.69 -21.00
C ILE A 157 20.74 1.06 -22.35
N PRO A 158 20.72 0.15 -23.33
CA PRO A 158 20.15 0.44 -24.64
C PRO A 158 18.66 0.78 -24.55
N GLU A 159 18.26 1.89 -25.18
CA GLU A 159 16.85 2.23 -25.37
C GLU A 159 16.20 1.33 -26.42
N ASP A 160 14.88 1.17 -26.32
CA ASP A 160 14.11 0.41 -27.31
C ASP A 160 13.98 1.25 -28.60
N GLU A 161 13.96 0.61 -29.78
CA GLU A 161 14.06 1.29 -31.09
C GLU A 161 13.00 2.39 -31.35
N GLU A 162 11.86 2.34 -30.65
CA GLU A 162 10.75 3.29 -30.75
C GLU A 162 11.02 4.64 -30.04
N GLU A 163 12.02 4.72 -29.15
CA GLU A 163 12.40 5.96 -28.42
C GLU A 163 13.48 6.79 -29.13
N LEU A 164 14.06 6.30 -30.23
CA LEU A 164 15.27 6.87 -30.82
C LEU A 164 15.00 7.96 -31.87
N THR A 165 15.24 9.23 -31.51
CA THR A 165 15.48 10.31 -32.48
C THR A 165 16.99 10.56 -32.69
N LYS A 166 17.58 9.84 -33.66
CA LYS A 166 18.90 10.04 -34.33
C LYS A 166 20.22 9.50 -33.70
N SER A 167 20.86 8.64 -34.50
CA SER A 167 22.26 8.62 -34.99
C SER A 167 23.45 8.33 -34.05
N SER A 168 23.44 7.18 -33.36
CA SER A 168 24.71 6.50 -33.03
C SER A 168 24.73 5.07 -33.61
N SER A 169 25.91 4.56 -33.96
CA SER A 169 26.06 3.18 -34.47
C SER A 169 25.71 2.13 -33.41
N ALA A 170 25.87 2.45 -32.12
CA ALA A 170 25.41 1.61 -31.01
C ALA A 170 23.87 1.55 -30.91
N SER A 171 23.21 2.66 -31.23
CA SER A 171 21.74 2.77 -31.27
C SER A 171 21.12 1.96 -32.43
N LEU A 172 21.82 1.83 -33.57
CA LEU A 172 21.44 0.94 -34.68
C LEU A 172 21.67 -0.56 -34.40
N LEU A 173 22.33 -0.89 -33.29
CA LEU A 173 22.70 -2.25 -32.88
C LEU A 173 22.18 -2.61 -31.49
N GLY A 174 21.29 -1.79 -30.90
CA GLY A 174 20.95 -1.85 -29.47
C GLY A 174 20.53 -3.23 -28.98
N GLU A 175 19.67 -3.93 -29.74
CA GLU A 175 19.22 -5.28 -29.39
C GLU A 175 20.36 -6.33 -29.47
N GLU A 176 21.16 -6.29 -30.52
CA GLU A 176 22.27 -7.23 -30.68
C GLU A 176 23.38 -6.97 -29.66
N LEU A 177 23.61 -5.70 -29.33
CA LEU A 177 24.56 -5.27 -28.31
C LEU A 177 24.13 -5.77 -26.94
N GLU A 178 22.87 -5.54 -26.56
CA GLU A 178 22.30 -6.05 -25.30
C GLU A 178 22.45 -7.58 -25.20
N MET A 179 22.06 -8.30 -26.25
CA MET A 179 22.19 -9.76 -26.30
C MET A 179 23.64 -10.24 -26.19
N MET A 180 24.59 -9.54 -26.84
CA MET A 180 26.00 -9.87 -26.77
C MET A 180 26.54 -9.65 -25.36
N ALA A 181 26.21 -8.52 -24.73
CA ALA A 181 26.64 -8.21 -23.37
C ALA A 181 26.10 -9.22 -22.34
N ILE A 182 24.83 -9.60 -22.47
CA ILE A 182 24.20 -10.65 -21.66
C ILE A 182 24.95 -11.98 -21.79
N ARG A 183 25.29 -12.40 -23.01
CA ARG A 183 26.05 -13.64 -23.25
C ARG A 183 27.45 -13.58 -22.64
N MET A 184 28.17 -12.49 -22.88
CA MET A 184 29.52 -12.30 -22.35
C MET A 184 29.54 -12.21 -20.81
N ALA A 185 28.46 -11.71 -20.21
CA ALA A 185 28.27 -11.69 -18.77
C ALA A 185 27.89 -13.07 -18.17
N GLY A 186 27.82 -14.12 -18.99
CA GLY A 186 27.43 -15.48 -18.56
C GLY A 186 25.94 -15.61 -18.23
N GLN A 187 25.12 -14.66 -18.68
CA GLN A 187 23.68 -14.61 -18.42
C GLN A 187 22.88 -15.24 -19.57
N SER A 188 23.42 -16.26 -20.26
CA SER A 188 22.80 -16.86 -21.45
C SER A 188 22.21 -18.26 -21.25
N GLU A 189 22.86 -19.12 -20.46
CA GLU A 189 22.47 -20.55 -20.33
C GLU A 189 21.28 -20.77 -19.37
N GLU A 190 21.08 -19.86 -18.42
CA GLU A 190 19.95 -19.88 -17.46
C GLU A 190 18.69 -19.16 -18.01
N TYR A 191 18.76 -18.64 -19.25
CA TYR A 191 17.90 -17.55 -19.71
C TYR A 191 17.05 -17.83 -20.95
N SER A 192 17.09 -19.04 -21.52
CA SER A 192 16.27 -19.43 -22.68
C SER A 192 16.20 -18.31 -23.72
N ILE A 193 17.35 -17.97 -24.30
CA ILE A 193 17.39 -17.09 -25.47
C ILE A 193 16.43 -17.72 -26.48
N VAL A 194 15.38 -17.01 -26.88
CA VAL A 194 14.43 -17.54 -27.86
C VAL A 194 15.19 -17.63 -29.18
N GLU A 195 15.77 -18.81 -29.47
CA GLU A 195 16.68 -19.05 -30.60
C GLU A 195 15.99 -18.93 -31.97
N THR A 196 14.68 -18.68 -32.02
CA THR A 196 13.97 -18.58 -33.30
C THR A 196 13.74 -17.13 -33.66
N LYS A 197 14.29 -16.75 -34.83
CA LYS A 197 14.08 -15.50 -35.59
C LYS A 197 12.61 -15.06 -35.78
N ALA A 198 11.64 -15.75 -35.19
CA ALA A 198 10.20 -15.52 -35.29
C ALA A 198 9.56 -14.92 -34.02
N SER A 199 10.30 -14.74 -32.92
CA SER A 199 9.78 -14.09 -31.71
C SER A 199 10.21 -12.62 -31.68
N ALA A 200 9.49 -11.73 -32.38
CA ALA A 200 9.60 -10.30 -32.10
C ALA A 200 9.39 -10.09 -30.60
N LYS A 201 10.33 -9.42 -29.92
CA LYS A 201 10.19 -9.06 -28.49
C LYS A 201 8.81 -8.44 -28.28
N LYS A 202 8.00 -9.09 -27.45
CA LYS A 202 6.67 -8.57 -27.09
C LYS A 202 6.81 -7.71 -25.85
N TYR A 203 5.99 -6.68 -25.80
CA TYR A 203 5.71 -5.96 -24.56
C TYR A 203 5.07 -6.95 -23.57
N PRO A 204 5.71 -7.21 -22.40
CA PRO A 204 5.16 -8.13 -21.42
C PRO A 204 3.74 -7.75 -21.00
N ALA A 205 2.81 -8.70 -21.08
CA ALA A 205 1.42 -8.47 -20.74
C ALA A 205 0.76 -9.69 -20.08
N GLY A 206 -0.18 -9.44 -19.19
CA GLY A 206 -0.88 -10.52 -18.50
C GLY A 206 -2.00 -10.00 -17.62
N TYR A 207 -2.47 -10.86 -16.73
CA TYR A 207 -3.54 -10.55 -15.78
C TYR A 207 -3.06 -10.72 -14.35
N VAL A 208 -3.55 -9.88 -13.45
CA VAL A 208 -3.45 -10.05 -12.00
C VAL A 208 -4.83 -10.37 -11.46
N LYS A 209 -5.00 -11.55 -10.85
CA LYS A 209 -6.30 -12.04 -10.36
C LYS A 209 -6.19 -12.66 -8.98
N ILE A 210 -7.29 -12.60 -8.24
CA ILE A 210 -7.51 -13.33 -6.99
C ILE A 210 -8.46 -14.49 -7.27
N ASN A 211 -8.03 -15.72 -7.00
CA ASN A 211 -8.88 -16.89 -7.01
C ASN A 211 -9.55 -17.04 -5.64
N THR A 212 -10.88 -16.90 -5.63
CA THR A 212 -11.72 -17.01 -4.42
C THR A 212 -12.18 -18.44 -4.14
N GLY A 213 -11.76 -19.41 -4.97
CA GLY A 213 -12.23 -20.80 -4.97
C GLY A 213 -13.47 -21.01 -5.83
N SER A 214 -14.40 -20.05 -5.84
CA SER A 214 -15.62 -20.08 -6.66
C SER A 214 -15.53 -19.25 -7.94
N SER A 215 -14.65 -18.24 -7.98
CA SER A 215 -14.44 -17.37 -9.14
C SER A 215 -13.06 -16.72 -9.12
N GLU A 216 -12.63 -16.19 -10.26
CA GLU A 216 -11.50 -15.27 -10.34
C GLU A 216 -11.98 -13.82 -10.34
N VAL A 217 -11.43 -13.01 -9.44
CA VAL A 217 -11.69 -11.58 -9.33
C VAL A 217 -10.47 -10.82 -9.86
N PRO A 218 -10.63 -9.85 -10.78
CA PRO A 218 -9.52 -9.05 -11.28
C PRO A 218 -8.95 -8.15 -10.18
N VAL A 219 -7.62 -8.01 -10.11
CA VAL A 219 -6.96 -7.01 -9.25
C VAL A 219 -6.83 -5.70 -10.02
N LYS A 220 -7.48 -4.64 -9.53
CA LYS A 220 -7.73 -3.41 -10.28
C LYS A 220 -6.77 -2.30 -9.87
N GLY A 221 -6.16 -1.65 -10.86
CA GLY A 221 -5.30 -0.49 -10.67
C GLY A 221 -4.01 -0.74 -9.90
N VAL A 222 -3.56 -1.99 -9.76
CA VAL A 222 -2.30 -2.31 -9.07
C VAL A 222 -1.12 -2.15 -10.01
N LYS A 223 0.03 -1.68 -9.51
CA LYS A 223 1.25 -1.52 -10.30
C LYS A 223 1.92 -2.88 -10.50
N VAL A 224 2.26 -3.20 -11.75
CA VAL A 224 3.05 -4.38 -12.13
C VAL A 224 4.39 -3.89 -12.66
N ARG A 225 5.48 -4.32 -12.03
CA ARG A 225 6.85 -3.96 -12.40
C ARG A 225 7.54 -5.17 -13.04
N CYS A 226 8.24 -4.92 -14.14
CA CYS A 226 9.14 -5.89 -14.76
C CYS A 226 10.57 -5.34 -14.71
N HIS A 227 11.54 -6.15 -14.30
CA HIS A 227 12.95 -5.74 -14.40
C HIS A 227 13.90 -6.89 -14.75
N PHE A 228 15.00 -6.55 -15.40
CA PHE A 228 16.16 -7.40 -15.60
C PHE A 228 17.41 -6.55 -15.33
N PHE A 229 18.11 -6.84 -14.23
CA PHE A 229 19.12 -5.93 -13.67
C PHE A 229 18.56 -4.49 -13.60
N LEU A 230 19.19 -3.55 -14.31
CA LEU A 230 18.91 -2.12 -14.31
C LEU A 230 17.94 -1.68 -15.42
N LYS A 231 17.48 -2.61 -16.26
CA LYS A 231 16.40 -2.35 -17.22
C LYS A 231 15.08 -2.68 -16.53
N TRP A 232 14.22 -1.68 -16.29
CA TRP A 232 12.88 -1.89 -15.73
C TRP A 232 11.83 -1.02 -16.38
N THR A 233 10.58 -1.42 -16.17
CA THR A 233 9.36 -0.72 -16.55
C THR A 233 8.24 -1.13 -15.62
N SER A 234 7.22 -0.29 -15.48
CA SER A 234 5.99 -0.65 -14.78
C SER A 234 4.77 -0.12 -15.54
N ASP A 235 3.62 -0.71 -15.27
CA ASP A 235 2.31 -0.20 -15.68
C ASP A 235 1.24 -0.65 -14.69
N TYR A 236 0.05 -0.06 -14.73
CA TYR A 236 -1.06 -0.41 -13.85
C TYR A 236 -2.03 -1.38 -14.52
N THR A 237 -2.66 -2.23 -13.70
CA THR A 237 -3.74 -3.08 -14.20
C THR A 237 -5.01 -2.28 -14.50
N ASP A 238 -5.70 -2.64 -15.57
CA ASP A 238 -7.01 -2.09 -15.90
C ASP A 238 -8.15 -2.66 -15.01
N GLY A 239 -9.40 -2.34 -15.34
CA GLY A 239 -10.58 -2.85 -14.64
C GLY A 239 -10.78 -4.37 -14.72
N ASN A 240 -10.13 -5.04 -15.67
CA ASN A 240 -10.13 -6.50 -15.86
C ASN A 240 -8.88 -7.16 -15.26
N GLY A 241 -8.03 -6.40 -14.60
CA GLY A 241 -6.76 -6.87 -14.05
C GLY A 241 -5.68 -7.06 -15.10
N TYR A 242 -5.87 -6.59 -16.33
CA TYR A 242 -4.90 -6.70 -17.41
C TYR A 242 -3.82 -5.63 -17.30
N TYR A 243 -2.55 -6.00 -17.46
CA TYR A 243 -1.42 -5.07 -17.56
C TYR A 243 -0.65 -5.31 -18.87
N LYS A 244 0.02 -4.26 -19.35
CA LYS A 244 0.97 -4.35 -20.47
C LYS A 244 2.07 -3.29 -20.33
N VAL A 245 3.28 -3.70 -19.96
CA VAL A 245 4.38 -2.75 -19.74
C VAL A 245 5.01 -2.25 -21.05
N SER A 246 5.65 -1.09 -21.01
CA SER A 246 6.11 -0.36 -22.19
C SER A 246 7.52 -0.70 -22.68
N LYS A 247 8.28 -1.55 -21.97
CA LYS A 247 9.63 -1.98 -22.40
C LYS A 247 9.70 -3.46 -22.77
N LYS A 248 10.56 -3.76 -23.72
CA LYS A 248 10.86 -5.11 -24.18
C LYS A 248 12.10 -5.68 -23.48
N PHE A 249 12.11 -6.99 -23.25
CA PHE A 249 13.21 -7.67 -22.57
C PHE A 249 13.85 -8.75 -23.45
N SER A 250 15.19 -8.75 -23.47
CA SER A 250 16.02 -9.77 -24.12
C SER A 250 16.06 -11.09 -23.36
N CYS A 251 15.88 -11.03 -22.04
CA CYS A 251 15.89 -12.16 -21.12
C CYS A 251 14.66 -12.12 -20.21
N LYS A 252 14.31 -13.27 -19.63
CA LYS A 252 13.20 -13.39 -18.67
C LYS A 252 13.35 -12.36 -17.53
N PRO A 253 12.47 -11.33 -17.46
CA PRO A 253 12.53 -10.37 -16.36
C PRO A 253 11.90 -10.97 -15.10
N HIS A 254 12.27 -10.43 -13.95
CA HIS A 254 11.53 -10.56 -12.71
C HIS A 254 10.25 -9.74 -12.78
N TYR A 255 9.20 -10.21 -12.11
CA TYR A 255 7.93 -9.50 -12.02
C TYR A 255 7.62 -9.20 -10.55
N SER A 256 7.05 -8.02 -10.31
CA SER A 256 6.54 -7.65 -8.99
C SER A 256 5.13 -7.07 -9.10
N VAL A 257 4.28 -7.37 -8.12
CA VAL A 257 3.00 -6.69 -7.90
C VAL A 257 3.18 -5.73 -6.73
N ILE A 258 3.08 -4.43 -6.99
CA ILE A 258 3.35 -3.35 -6.03
C ILE A 258 2.03 -2.67 -5.70
N LEU A 259 1.73 -2.54 -4.41
CA LEU A 259 0.45 -2.05 -3.90
C LEU A 259 0.39 -0.50 -3.83
N GLU A 260 0.98 0.15 -4.84
CA GLU A 260 0.73 1.55 -5.22
C GLU A 260 -0.40 1.53 -6.25
N ASN A 261 -1.54 2.13 -5.93
CA ASN A 261 -2.69 2.08 -6.82
C ASN A 261 -2.76 3.32 -7.73
N GLN A 262 -3.20 3.13 -8.98
CA GLN A 262 -3.43 4.23 -9.94
C GLN A 262 -4.41 5.31 -9.44
N LYS A 263 -5.22 5.00 -8.43
CA LYS A 263 -6.13 5.96 -7.78
C LYS A 263 -5.44 6.89 -6.76
N GLY A 264 -4.14 6.71 -6.51
CA GLY A 264 -3.32 7.59 -5.66
C GLY A 264 -3.32 7.23 -4.16
N PHE A 265 -3.76 6.02 -3.81
CA PHE A 265 -3.60 5.45 -2.46
C PHE A 265 -2.54 4.34 -2.48
N VAL A 266 -1.98 4.04 -1.32
CA VAL A 266 -0.96 2.99 -1.17
C VAL A 266 -1.37 2.02 -0.04
N VAL A 267 -1.26 0.72 -0.29
CA VAL A 267 -1.44 -0.31 0.76
C VAL A 267 -0.07 -0.74 1.29
N TRP A 268 0.10 -0.61 2.59
CA TRP A 268 1.35 -0.85 3.29
C TRP A 268 1.31 -2.20 4.03
N GLY A 269 2.44 -2.91 3.99
CA GLY A 269 2.61 -4.24 4.59
C GLY A 269 3.12 -4.21 6.03
N ASN A 270 3.66 -5.35 6.49
CA ASN A 270 4.15 -5.52 7.87
C ASN A 270 5.30 -4.57 8.26
N TRP A 271 6.04 -4.04 7.28
CA TRP A 271 7.14 -3.08 7.47
C TRP A 271 6.76 -1.67 7.01
N GLY A 272 5.48 -1.30 7.20
CA GLY A 272 4.84 -0.10 6.68
C GLY A 272 5.45 1.24 7.13
N PHE A 273 6.69 1.54 6.80
CA PHE A 273 7.23 2.90 6.86
C PHE A 273 8.25 3.23 5.76
N LEU A 274 8.66 2.25 4.95
CA LEU A 274 9.70 2.43 3.93
C LEU A 274 9.22 2.21 2.50
N SER A 275 8.23 1.35 2.28
CA SER A 275 7.79 0.98 0.94
C SER A 275 6.36 0.41 0.95
N PRO A 276 5.60 0.58 -0.15
CA PRO A 276 4.37 -0.17 -0.38
C PRO A 276 4.54 -1.66 -0.15
N ALA A 277 3.45 -2.34 0.23
CA ALA A 277 3.44 -3.80 0.16
C ALA A 277 3.79 -4.23 -1.26
N THR A 278 4.69 -5.21 -1.39
CA THR A 278 5.17 -5.70 -2.68
C THR A 278 5.22 -7.21 -2.64
N HIS A 279 4.80 -7.85 -3.73
CA HIS A 279 5.03 -9.27 -3.96
C HIS A 279 6.04 -9.41 -5.10
N ASN A 280 7.26 -9.85 -4.79
CA ASN A 280 8.28 -10.13 -5.79
C ASN A 280 8.22 -11.61 -6.21
N ASP A 281 8.04 -11.84 -7.51
CA ASP A 281 8.03 -13.17 -8.11
C ASP A 281 9.36 -13.46 -8.83
N GLU A 282 9.57 -14.73 -9.14
CA GLU A 282 10.73 -15.19 -9.90
C GLU A 282 10.70 -14.69 -11.34
N ARG A 283 11.74 -15.03 -12.12
CA ARG A 283 11.83 -14.66 -13.53
C ARG A 283 10.76 -15.38 -14.35
N ARG A 284 10.02 -14.64 -15.17
CA ARG A 284 8.96 -15.20 -16.05
C ARG A 284 9.23 -14.87 -17.51
N SER A 285 8.35 -15.36 -18.38
CA SER A 285 8.44 -15.16 -19.84
C SER A 285 8.62 -13.69 -20.22
N THR A 286 9.37 -13.41 -21.27
CA THR A 286 9.52 -12.07 -21.86
C THR A 286 8.23 -11.56 -22.51
N SER A 287 7.24 -12.43 -22.75
CA SER A 287 5.95 -12.04 -23.31
C SER A 287 4.90 -11.67 -22.26
N GLY A 288 5.16 -11.90 -20.97
CA GLY A 288 4.22 -11.64 -19.88
C GLY A 288 3.93 -12.84 -18.98
N TYR A 289 3.20 -12.58 -17.89
CA TYR A 289 2.84 -13.56 -16.87
C TYR A 289 1.46 -13.27 -16.26
N ASN A 290 0.67 -14.32 -16.03
CA ASN A 290 -0.61 -14.19 -15.33
C ASN A 290 -0.43 -14.57 -13.86
N PHE A 291 -0.65 -13.61 -12.97
CA PHE A 291 -0.71 -13.85 -11.53
C PHE A 291 -2.09 -14.36 -11.13
N SER A 292 -2.12 -15.45 -10.36
CA SER A 292 -3.33 -15.97 -9.73
C SER A 292 -3.05 -16.20 -8.26
N PHE A 293 -3.58 -15.31 -7.41
CA PHE A 293 -3.40 -15.33 -5.97
C PHE A 293 -4.56 -16.04 -5.29
N THR A 294 -4.26 -16.98 -4.42
CA THR A 294 -5.19 -17.70 -3.56
C THR A 294 -5.12 -17.17 -2.13
N ARG A 295 -6.07 -17.59 -1.29
CA ARG A 295 -6.10 -17.20 0.13
C ARG A 295 -4.84 -17.56 0.93
N ASN A 296 -4.07 -18.54 0.46
CA ASN A 296 -2.84 -18.98 1.12
C ASN A 296 -1.64 -18.09 0.79
N ASP A 297 -1.75 -17.25 -0.24
CA ASP A 297 -0.68 -16.34 -0.62
C ASP A 297 -0.61 -15.14 0.33
N LYS A 298 0.61 -14.77 0.73
CA LYS A 298 0.85 -13.64 1.64
C LYS A 298 0.26 -12.33 1.14
N ALA A 299 0.33 -12.12 -0.19
CA ALA A 299 -0.18 -10.94 -0.86
C ALA A 299 -1.72 -10.87 -0.91
N TRP A 300 -2.42 -11.98 -0.70
CA TRP A 300 -3.88 -12.05 -0.85
C TRP A 300 -4.59 -10.94 -0.07
N LYS A 301 -4.26 -10.77 1.21
CA LYS A 301 -4.86 -9.75 2.08
C LYS A 301 -4.69 -8.33 1.52
N TRP A 302 -3.49 -8.02 1.02
CA TRP A 302 -3.19 -6.71 0.45
C TRP A 302 -3.97 -6.45 -0.84
N LEU A 303 -4.11 -7.49 -1.68
CA LEU A 303 -4.85 -7.40 -2.93
C LEU A 303 -6.36 -7.23 -2.71
N VAL A 304 -6.93 -7.87 -1.68
CA VAL A 304 -8.33 -7.64 -1.27
C VAL A 304 -8.52 -6.20 -0.83
N ILE A 305 -7.62 -5.67 0.01
CA ILE A 305 -7.66 -4.27 0.47
C ILE A 305 -7.57 -3.32 -0.74
N ASN A 306 -6.63 -3.54 -1.64
CA ASN A 306 -6.45 -2.76 -2.86
C ASN A 306 -7.73 -2.72 -3.72
N ASN A 307 -8.35 -3.88 -3.95
CA ASN A 307 -9.57 -3.95 -4.75
C ASN A 307 -10.75 -3.23 -4.11
N ALA A 308 -10.94 -3.41 -2.80
CA ALA A 308 -11.99 -2.75 -2.06
C ALA A 308 -11.82 -1.21 -2.10
N ALA A 309 -10.59 -0.73 -1.90
CA ALA A 309 -10.26 0.68 -1.99
C ALA A 309 -10.44 1.24 -3.40
N TYR A 310 -10.00 0.52 -4.44
CA TYR A 310 -10.19 0.92 -5.83
C TYR A 310 -11.69 1.11 -6.18
N ASP A 311 -12.52 0.15 -5.80
CA ASP A 311 -13.95 0.20 -6.06
C ASP A 311 -14.64 1.33 -5.27
N TYR A 312 -14.22 1.56 -4.02
CA TYR A 312 -14.69 2.68 -3.22
C TYR A 312 -14.36 4.03 -3.89
N TYR A 313 -13.13 4.21 -4.38
CA TYR A 313 -12.73 5.41 -5.13
C TYR A 313 -13.54 5.58 -6.42
N ARG A 314 -13.83 4.49 -7.14
CA ARG A 314 -14.68 4.51 -8.33
C ARG A 314 -16.11 4.91 -8.00
N MET A 315 -16.65 4.44 -6.88
CA MET A 315 -17.96 4.83 -6.38
C MET A 315 -17.99 6.33 -6.05
N CYS A 316 -16.97 6.85 -5.37
CA CYS A 316 -16.85 8.29 -5.08
C CYS A 316 -16.89 9.14 -6.36
N GLU A 317 -16.17 8.72 -7.41
CA GLU A 317 -16.17 9.39 -8.72
C GLU A 317 -17.54 9.40 -9.39
N LYS A 318 -18.31 8.33 -9.21
CA LYS A 318 -19.61 8.12 -9.86
C LYS A 318 -20.75 8.82 -9.11
N ASP A 319 -20.74 8.74 -7.78
CA ASP A 319 -21.88 9.07 -6.91
C ASP A 319 -21.66 10.42 -6.19
N GLY A 320 -20.67 11.22 -6.59
CA GLY A 320 -20.50 12.59 -6.09
C GLY A 320 -20.06 12.72 -4.63
N ILE A 321 -19.61 11.62 -4.00
CA ILE A 321 -18.96 11.61 -2.69
C ILE A 321 -17.50 12.02 -2.87
N LYS A 322 -16.96 12.91 -2.03
CA LYS A 322 -15.54 13.25 -2.15
C LYS A 322 -14.72 12.02 -1.77
N LYS A 323 -13.69 11.77 -2.56
CA LYS A 323 -12.70 10.74 -2.28
C LYS A 323 -12.05 10.98 -0.90
N PRO A 324 -11.48 9.92 -0.31
CA PRO A 324 -10.48 10.08 0.75
C PRO A 324 -9.36 11.05 0.31
N PRO A 325 -8.62 11.65 1.25
CA PRO A 325 -7.50 12.54 0.93
C PRO A 325 -6.49 11.91 -0.03
N THR A 326 -5.80 12.75 -0.79
CA THR A 326 -4.71 12.33 -1.67
C THR A 326 -3.53 11.79 -0.87
N ASP A 327 -2.79 10.81 -1.42
CA ASP A 327 -1.70 10.09 -0.71
C ASP A 327 -2.20 9.34 0.53
N LEU A 328 -3.37 8.71 0.42
CA LEU A 328 -3.95 7.91 1.50
C LEU A 328 -3.12 6.66 1.78
N LYS A 329 -2.74 6.46 3.04
CA LYS A 329 -1.91 5.31 3.49
C LYS A 329 -2.75 4.30 4.25
N ILE A 330 -2.94 3.13 3.64
CA ILE A 330 -3.74 2.03 4.19
C ILE A 330 -2.79 0.95 4.71
N TRP A 331 -2.67 0.81 6.02
CA TRP A 331 -1.82 -0.20 6.64
C TRP A 331 -2.57 -1.51 6.85
N CYS A 332 -2.00 -2.62 6.38
CA CYS A 332 -2.56 -3.95 6.61
C CYS A 332 -1.95 -4.60 7.86
N TRP A 333 -2.76 -4.85 8.88
CA TRP A 333 -2.36 -5.55 10.09
C TRP A 333 -2.81 -7.01 10.04
N LYS A 334 -1.86 -7.91 9.76
CA LYS A 334 -2.13 -9.35 9.55
C LYS A 334 -2.65 -10.08 10.80
N ASN A 335 -2.32 -9.57 11.99
CA ASN A 335 -2.61 -10.17 13.30
C ASN A 335 -3.60 -9.35 14.14
N ALA A 336 -4.18 -8.28 13.58
CA ALA A 336 -5.20 -7.48 14.25
C ALA A 336 -6.60 -7.86 13.76
N THR A 337 -7.58 -7.87 14.66
CA THR A 337 -9.00 -8.05 14.35
C THR A 337 -9.68 -6.75 13.96
N SER A 338 -9.25 -5.64 14.56
CA SER A 338 -9.88 -4.32 14.44
C SER A 338 -9.22 -3.47 13.35
N SER A 339 -9.99 -2.55 12.79
CA SER A 339 -9.60 -1.61 11.73
C SER A 339 -10.00 -0.19 12.14
N SER A 340 -9.30 0.84 11.67
CA SER A 340 -9.60 2.22 12.06
C SER A 340 -9.20 3.22 10.98
N ALA A 341 -9.84 4.39 10.98
CA ALA A 341 -9.52 5.51 10.10
C ALA A 341 -9.08 6.77 10.89
N PRO A 342 -7.94 6.74 11.60
CA PRO A 342 -7.50 7.86 12.42
C PRO A 342 -7.00 9.06 11.60
N MET A 343 -6.69 8.89 10.31
CA MET A 343 -6.22 9.95 9.39
C MET A 343 -4.93 10.65 9.88
N LEU A 344 -4.04 9.91 10.57
CA LEU A 344 -2.93 10.51 11.31
C LEU A 344 -1.96 11.30 10.43
N HIS A 345 -1.72 10.84 9.20
CA HIS A 345 -0.86 11.53 8.25
C HIS A 345 -1.45 12.89 7.82
N HIS A 346 -2.78 13.03 7.83
CA HIS A 346 -3.47 14.27 7.49
C HIS A 346 -3.87 15.15 8.70
N LEU A 347 -3.53 14.79 9.94
CA LEU A 347 -3.86 15.57 11.15
C LEU A 347 -2.77 16.59 11.56
N VAL A 348 -1.89 16.99 10.64
CA VAL A 348 -0.70 17.82 10.89
C VAL A 348 -0.96 19.22 11.50
N GLY A 349 -2.17 19.79 11.38
CA GLY A 349 -2.48 21.14 11.87
C GLY A 349 -2.88 21.24 13.35
N LEU A 350 -3.18 20.11 14.00
CA LEU A 350 -3.60 20.08 15.40
C LEU A 350 -2.41 19.80 16.33
N ASN A 351 -2.52 20.11 17.63
CA ASN A 351 -1.52 19.76 18.65
C ASN A 351 -1.58 18.24 18.96
N VAL A 352 -1.46 17.41 17.91
CA VAL A 352 -1.55 15.94 17.91
C VAL A 352 -0.34 15.29 18.58
N THR A 353 0.57 16.09 19.13
CA THR A 353 1.74 15.65 19.90
C THR A 353 1.36 14.67 21.02
N ALA A 354 0.17 14.78 21.61
CA ALA A 354 -0.31 13.86 22.63
C ALA A 354 -0.65 12.43 22.11
N PHE A 355 -0.92 12.27 20.81
CA PHE A 355 -1.36 10.99 20.21
C PHE A 355 -0.35 10.45 19.18
N ALA A 356 0.17 11.30 18.32
CA ALA A 356 1.13 10.95 17.29
C ALA A 356 2.51 10.59 17.88
N VAL A 357 2.93 11.21 18.99
CA VAL A 357 4.21 10.89 19.64
C VAL A 357 4.18 9.48 20.25
N PRO A 358 3.19 9.08 21.09
CA PRO A 358 3.12 7.70 21.57
C PRO A 358 2.97 6.68 20.45
N PHE A 359 2.20 6.98 19.40
CA PHE A 359 1.98 6.10 18.26
C PHE A 359 3.25 5.92 17.40
N ALA A 360 3.97 7.00 17.08
CA ALA A 360 5.24 6.95 16.36
C ALA A 360 6.36 6.32 17.19
N ALA A 361 6.43 6.61 18.50
CA ALA A 361 7.38 5.96 19.41
C ALA A 361 7.11 4.45 19.54
N MET A 362 5.84 4.03 19.46
CA MET A 362 5.44 2.62 19.44
C MET A 362 5.86 1.89 18.16
N LEU A 363 5.85 2.57 17.00
CA LEU A 363 6.28 2.00 15.72
C LEU A 363 7.80 1.80 15.62
N LEU A 364 8.58 2.66 16.28
CA LEU A 364 10.04 2.70 16.14
C LEU A 364 10.80 1.93 17.25
N THR A 365 10.13 1.33 18.24
CA THR A 365 10.83 0.87 19.45
C THR A 365 10.42 -0.54 19.95
N GLY A 366 11.27 -1.53 19.65
CA GLY A 366 11.96 -2.24 20.74
C GLY A 366 12.75 -1.23 21.60
N PRO A 367 13.13 -1.56 22.84
CA PRO A 367 13.23 -0.64 23.99
C PRO A 367 14.24 0.51 23.86
N VAL A 368 13.95 1.53 23.06
CA VAL A 368 14.77 2.74 22.92
C VAL A 368 13.87 3.97 23.09
N VAL A 369 14.02 4.69 24.19
CA VAL A 369 13.33 5.97 24.37
C VAL A 369 13.98 6.99 23.43
N VAL A 370 13.37 7.23 22.27
CA VAL A 370 13.75 8.35 21.41
C VAL A 370 13.28 9.64 22.09
N ALA A 371 14.16 10.62 22.21
CA ALA A 371 13.81 11.93 22.75
C ALA A 371 12.72 12.57 21.86
N VAL A 372 11.56 12.83 22.47
CA VAL A 372 10.30 13.33 21.88
C VAL A 372 10.44 14.67 21.12
N SER A 373 11.56 15.39 21.29
CA SER A 373 11.77 16.73 20.75
C SER A 373 12.12 16.79 19.26
N THR A 374 12.31 15.66 18.58
CA THR A 374 12.67 15.60 17.15
C THR A 374 11.72 14.72 16.34
N LEU A 375 10.42 14.79 16.64
CA LEU A 375 9.41 14.19 15.76
C LEU A 375 9.41 14.98 14.44
N SER A 376 10.14 14.49 13.45
CA SER A 376 10.27 15.12 12.13
C SER A 376 8.92 15.07 11.39
N TRP A 377 8.67 16.05 10.52
CA TRP A 377 7.48 16.09 9.67
C TRP A 377 7.29 14.81 8.84
N PHE A 378 8.36 14.06 8.58
CA PHE A 378 8.28 12.81 7.85
C PHE A 378 7.77 11.63 8.70
N LEU A 379 8.05 11.57 10.01
CA LEU A 379 7.40 10.54 10.83
C LEU A 379 5.88 10.67 10.76
N MET A 380 5.38 11.90 10.58
CA MET A 380 3.96 12.14 10.25
C MET A 380 3.60 11.68 8.83
N ALA A 381 4.50 11.85 7.85
CA ALA A 381 4.29 11.37 6.49
C ALA A 381 4.13 9.84 6.41
N ALA A 382 4.80 9.07 7.26
CA ALA A 382 4.66 7.61 7.26
C ALA A 382 3.41 7.10 8.00
N LEU A 383 2.73 7.93 8.81
CA LEU A 383 1.63 7.45 9.64
C LEU A 383 0.46 6.89 8.82
N PRO A 384 -0.26 5.87 9.34
CA PRO A 384 -1.45 5.37 8.68
C PRO A 384 -2.57 6.41 8.71
N ASP A 385 -3.26 6.53 7.58
CA ASP A 385 -4.57 7.16 7.54
C ASP A 385 -5.67 6.18 7.90
N VAL A 386 -5.50 4.94 7.41
CA VAL A 386 -6.40 3.82 7.65
C VAL A 386 -5.57 2.60 8.04
N THR A 387 -6.04 1.84 9.02
CA THR A 387 -5.51 0.53 9.39
C THR A 387 -6.57 -0.53 9.17
N ILE A 388 -6.19 -1.68 8.59
CA ILE A 388 -7.09 -2.78 8.28
C ILE A 388 -6.62 -4.05 8.99
N GLY A 389 -7.38 -4.49 9.97
CA GLY A 389 -7.24 -5.77 10.65
C GLY A 389 -7.77 -6.92 9.79
N THR A 390 -6.92 -7.91 9.53
CA THR A 390 -7.25 -9.07 8.67
C THR A 390 -7.26 -10.41 9.39
N TYR A 391 -7.02 -10.41 10.70
CA TYR A 391 -7.14 -11.57 11.58
C TYR A 391 -8.61 -11.80 11.98
N SER A 392 -8.99 -13.07 12.14
CA SER A 392 -10.31 -13.44 12.67
C SER A 392 -10.12 -14.37 13.86
N SER A 393 -10.71 -14.04 15.01
CA SER A 393 -10.74 -14.88 16.22
C SER A 393 -11.89 -15.90 16.21
N TYR A 394 -12.81 -15.79 15.25
CA TYR A 394 -14.07 -16.54 15.21
C TYR A 394 -14.12 -17.64 14.13
N MET A 395 -13.14 -17.72 13.22
CA MET A 395 -13.13 -18.69 12.12
C MET A 395 -12.08 -19.77 12.31
N ASP A 396 -12.40 -21.02 11.91
CA ASP A 396 -11.51 -22.20 11.94
C ASP A 396 -10.18 -22.01 11.18
N TYR A 397 -10.12 -20.99 10.33
CA TYR A 397 -8.90 -20.46 9.77
C TYR A 397 -8.76 -19.04 10.32
N ASN A 398 -7.70 -18.76 11.09
CA ASN A 398 -7.37 -17.49 11.77
C ASN A 398 -7.22 -16.26 10.84
N THR A 399 -8.10 -16.08 9.86
CA THR A 399 -8.06 -15.09 8.78
C THR A 399 -9.48 -14.73 8.34
N ARG A 400 -9.71 -13.47 7.98
CA ARG A 400 -11.02 -12.99 7.48
C ARG A 400 -11.30 -13.49 6.05
N THR A 401 -12.57 -13.42 5.61
CA THR A 401 -12.99 -13.73 4.23
C THR A 401 -12.80 -12.52 3.30
N TYR A 402 -12.86 -12.74 1.98
CA TYR A 402 -12.79 -11.65 0.99
C TYR A 402 -13.83 -10.57 1.27
N SER A 403 -15.12 -10.94 1.34
CA SER A 403 -16.22 -10.01 1.58
C SER A 403 -16.10 -9.29 2.92
N SER A 404 -15.61 -9.97 3.96
CA SER A 404 -15.42 -9.36 5.28
C SER A 404 -14.35 -8.27 5.25
N ILE A 405 -13.18 -8.53 4.65
CA ILE A 405 -12.13 -7.49 4.49
C ILE A 405 -12.66 -6.35 3.61
N TYR A 406 -13.36 -6.69 2.52
CA TYR A 406 -13.91 -5.72 1.59
C TYR A 406 -14.88 -4.73 2.26
N GLY A 407 -15.84 -5.24 3.05
CA GLY A 407 -16.80 -4.41 3.81
C GLY A 407 -16.10 -3.49 4.80
N THR A 408 -15.13 -4.01 5.56
CA THR A 408 -14.36 -3.17 6.50
C THR A 408 -13.54 -2.09 5.80
N VAL A 409 -12.95 -2.36 4.64
CA VAL A 409 -12.27 -1.29 3.89
C VAL A 409 -13.27 -0.21 3.47
N TRP A 410 -14.48 -0.57 3.03
CA TRP A 410 -15.52 0.41 2.71
C TRP A 410 -15.98 1.21 3.94
N HIS A 411 -16.10 0.56 5.10
CA HIS A 411 -16.36 1.22 6.37
C HIS A 411 -15.31 2.29 6.67
N GLU A 412 -14.02 1.92 6.70
CA GLU A 412 -12.94 2.83 7.05
C GLU A 412 -12.71 3.92 5.99
N LEU A 413 -12.95 3.63 4.71
CA LEU A 413 -12.87 4.65 3.66
C LEU A 413 -14.07 5.61 3.68
N THR A 414 -15.21 5.20 4.25
CA THR A 414 -16.34 6.09 4.49
C THR A 414 -15.99 7.16 5.52
N HIS A 415 -15.28 6.76 6.57
CA HIS A 415 -14.66 7.69 7.51
C HIS A 415 -13.66 8.62 6.81
N ALA A 416 -12.77 8.10 5.99
CA ALA A 416 -11.78 8.92 5.27
C ALA A 416 -12.44 9.94 4.29
N SER A 417 -13.53 9.58 3.63
CA SER A 417 -14.32 10.52 2.81
C SER A 417 -15.06 11.56 3.66
N HIS A 418 -15.54 11.18 4.84
CA HIS A 418 -16.14 12.11 5.79
C HIS A 418 -15.08 13.11 6.31
N PHE A 419 -13.86 12.66 6.58
CA PHE A 419 -12.72 13.54 6.88
C PHE A 419 -12.50 14.59 5.77
N SER A 420 -12.52 14.19 4.48
CA SER A 420 -12.40 15.12 3.35
C SER A 420 -13.51 16.20 3.29
N GLN A 421 -14.65 15.96 3.95
CA GLN A 421 -15.79 16.90 3.99
C GLN A 421 -15.80 17.74 5.27
N ALA A 422 -15.52 17.13 6.43
CA ALA A 422 -15.61 17.75 7.74
C ALA A 422 -14.31 18.46 8.16
N GLY A 423 -13.16 17.97 7.70
CA GLY A 423 -11.83 18.51 7.98
C GLY A 423 -11.22 18.10 9.32
N GLU A 424 -9.93 18.40 9.46
CA GLU A 424 -9.07 17.96 10.56
C GLU A 424 -9.59 18.29 11.97
N SER A 425 -10.23 19.46 12.16
CA SER A 425 -10.65 19.92 13.49
C SER A 425 -11.77 19.05 14.09
N LEU A 426 -12.73 18.64 13.26
CA LEU A 426 -13.81 17.74 13.68
C LEU A 426 -13.23 16.35 13.92
N TRP A 427 -12.37 15.88 13.02
CA TRP A 427 -11.76 14.56 13.12
C TRP A 427 -10.85 14.39 14.34
N GLY A 428 -10.08 15.42 14.70
CA GLY A 428 -9.27 15.40 15.91
C GLY A 428 -10.11 15.20 17.18
N ARG A 429 -11.35 15.72 17.22
CA ARG A 429 -12.27 15.49 18.35
C ARG A 429 -12.85 14.07 18.35
N TYR A 430 -13.17 13.55 17.16
CA TYR A 430 -13.59 12.17 16.95
C TYR A 430 -12.52 11.19 17.49
N VAL A 431 -11.28 11.32 17.01
CA VAL A 431 -10.15 10.47 17.45
C VAL A 431 -9.89 10.61 18.95
N ASN A 432 -9.88 11.85 19.47
CA ASN A 432 -9.66 12.10 20.89
C ASN A 432 -10.73 11.40 21.76
N TYR A 433 -12.01 11.41 21.36
CA TYR A 433 -13.06 10.71 22.10
C TYR A 433 -12.80 9.21 22.16
N ILE A 434 -12.55 8.57 21.00
CA ILE A 434 -12.32 7.13 20.93
C ILE A 434 -11.13 6.74 21.80
N VAL A 435 -9.99 7.42 21.67
CA VAL A 435 -8.79 7.10 22.46
C VAL A 435 -9.02 7.30 23.97
N THR A 436 -9.87 8.25 24.37
CA THR A 436 -10.12 8.53 25.79
C THR A 436 -11.15 7.60 26.43
N HIS A 437 -12.05 7.01 25.64
CA HIS A 437 -13.17 6.21 26.14
C HIS A 437 -13.13 4.74 25.71
N SER A 438 -12.20 4.36 24.82
CA SER A 438 -12.03 2.96 24.45
C SER A 438 -11.43 2.15 25.60
N SER A 439 -11.91 0.93 25.73
CA SER A 439 -11.50 -0.02 26.76
C SER A 439 -11.53 -1.44 26.21
N LYS A 440 -11.10 -2.40 27.01
CA LYS A 440 -11.23 -3.83 26.69
C LYS A 440 -12.68 -4.26 26.45
N GLU A 441 -13.63 -3.57 27.07
CA GLU A 441 -15.04 -3.96 27.10
C GLU A 441 -15.88 -3.22 26.04
N SER A 442 -15.47 -2.01 25.66
CA SER A 442 -16.11 -1.24 24.60
C SER A 442 -15.13 -0.35 23.84
N VAL A 443 -15.15 -0.46 22.52
CA VAL A 443 -14.37 0.36 21.57
C VAL A 443 -14.80 1.83 21.61
N TYR A 444 -16.10 2.10 21.77
CA TYR A 444 -16.69 3.44 21.66
C TYR A 444 -17.25 3.95 22.98
N GLY A 445 -16.85 3.35 24.11
CA GLY A 445 -17.46 3.57 25.42
C GLY A 445 -18.91 3.08 25.49
N ASP A 446 -19.62 3.44 26.54
CA ASP A 446 -21.04 3.11 26.75
C ASP A 446 -22.02 4.20 26.27
N GLY A 447 -21.47 5.29 25.69
CA GLY A 447 -22.24 6.42 25.19
C GLY A 447 -22.74 7.38 26.27
N SER A 448 -22.37 7.17 27.54
CA SER A 448 -22.81 7.99 28.68
C SER A 448 -22.03 9.30 28.85
N ALA A 449 -20.93 9.48 28.12
CA ALA A 449 -20.09 10.66 28.20
C ALA A 449 -20.78 11.90 27.62
N ASP A 450 -21.01 12.90 28.46
CA ASP A 450 -21.53 14.22 28.05
C ASP A 450 -20.42 15.08 27.45
N THR A 451 -19.99 14.72 26.24
CA THR A 451 -18.95 15.44 25.50
C THR A 451 -19.31 15.59 24.03
N LYS A 452 -18.92 16.73 23.43
CA LYS A 452 -19.06 16.92 21.98
C LYS A 452 -18.32 15.86 21.15
N GLY A 453 -17.32 15.19 21.72
CA GLY A 453 -16.61 14.10 21.06
C GLY A 453 -17.48 12.83 20.93
N ARG A 454 -18.35 12.57 21.90
CA ARG A 454 -19.31 11.45 21.88
C ARG A 454 -20.28 11.60 20.72
N ASP A 455 -20.86 12.78 20.53
CA ASP A 455 -21.84 13.02 19.44
C ASP A 455 -21.20 12.95 18.05
N ILE A 456 -19.95 13.41 17.93
CA ILE A 456 -19.19 13.28 16.69
C ILE A 456 -18.85 11.80 16.41
N CYS A 457 -18.51 11.03 17.45
CA CYS A 457 -18.30 9.58 17.34
C CYS A 457 -19.57 8.87 16.88
N GLU A 458 -20.72 9.18 17.48
CA GLU A 458 -22.03 8.67 17.06
C GLU A 458 -22.30 8.97 15.58
N LEU A 459 -22.14 10.23 15.17
CA LEU A 459 -22.35 10.66 13.79
C LEU A 459 -21.46 9.91 12.80
N GLY A 460 -20.16 9.82 13.10
CA GLY A 460 -19.18 9.16 12.23
C GLY A 460 -19.46 7.67 12.09
N GLU A 461 -19.62 6.97 13.21
CA GLU A 461 -19.88 5.53 13.22
C GLU A 461 -21.24 5.16 12.64
N ALA A 462 -22.28 5.96 12.91
CA ALA A 462 -23.60 5.76 12.35
C ALA A 462 -23.56 5.83 10.82
N TRP A 463 -22.88 6.84 10.28
CA TRP A 463 -22.72 7.02 8.84
C TRP A 463 -21.93 5.87 8.20
N ALA A 464 -20.77 5.50 8.76
CA ALA A 464 -19.92 4.45 8.21
C ALA A 464 -20.61 3.08 8.20
N ASN A 465 -21.27 2.70 9.31
CA ASN A 465 -22.02 1.44 9.39
C ASN A 465 -23.23 1.43 8.43
N ALA A 466 -23.97 2.54 8.35
CA ALA A 466 -25.12 2.63 7.45
C ALA A 466 -24.69 2.52 5.98
N PHE A 467 -23.62 3.21 5.60
CA PHE A 467 -23.10 3.22 4.23
C PHE A 467 -22.48 1.87 3.82
N GLU A 468 -21.73 1.23 4.72
CA GLU A 468 -21.22 -0.14 4.52
C GLU A 468 -22.38 -1.13 4.30
N SER A 469 -23.41 -1.06 5.15
CA SER A 469 -24.59 -1.93 5.06
C SER A 469 -25.36 -1.71 3.76
N TYR A 470 -25.60 -0.44 3.40
CA TYR A 470 -26.25 -0.08 2.14
C TYR A 470 -25.45 -0.57 0.93
N SER A 471 -24.14 -0.41 0.94
CA SER A 471 -23.25 -0.87 -0.14
C SER A 471 -23.23 -2.39 -0.25
N SER A 472 -23.31 -3.10 0.86
CA SER A 472 -23.41 -4.56 0.89
C SER A 472 -24.75 -5.04 0.32
N TYR A 473 -25.84 -4.33 0.63
CA TYR A 473 -27.15 -4.56 0.01
C TYR A 473 -27.10 -4.36 -1.51
N THR A 474 -26.61 -3.22 -2.00
CA THR A 474 -26.64 -2.93 -3.44
C THR A 474 -25.71 -3.80 -4.27
N ASN A 475 -24.58 -4.25 -3.70
CA ASN A 475 -23.57 -5.02 -4.43
C ASN A 475 -23.69 -6.53 -4.25
N GLN A 476 -24.21 -7.00 -3.11
CA GLN A 476 -24.23 -8.41 -2.73
C GLN A 476 -25.62 -8.91 -2.35
N ASN A 477 -26.66 -8.07 -2.38
CA ASN A 477 -28.00 -8.36 -1.84
C ASN A 477 -27.96 -8.81 -0.36
N ASP A 478 -26.95 -8.37 0.40
CA ASP A 478 -26.89 -8.62 1.84
C ASP A 478 -27.73 -7.57 2.58
N THR A 479 -28.75 -8.04 3.30
CA THR A 479 -29.69 -7.17 4.04
C THR A 479 -29.29 -7.00 5.51
N THR A 480 -28.14 -7.52 5.91
CA THR A 480 -27.60 -7.38 7.26
C THR A 480 -27.15 -5.95 7.51
N VAL A 481 -27.58 -5.38 8.63
CA VAL A 481 -27.15 -4.04 9.06
C VAL A 481 -26.07 -4.17 10.14
N SER A 482 -24.87 -3.70 9.83
CA SER A 482 -23.71 -3.69 10.73
C SER A 482 -23.89 -2.70 11.88
N GLY A 483 -23.24 -2.98 13.02
CA GLY A 483 -23.13 -2.04 14.15
C GLY A 483 -24.36 -1.89 15.05
N LEU A 484 -25.41 -2.69 14.87
CA LEU A 484 -26.64 -2.61 15.69
C LEU A 484 -26.46 -3.03 17.17
N ASN A 485 -25.30 -3.58 17.52
CA ASN A 485 -24.90 -3.89 18.89
C ASN A 485 -24.32 -2.69 19.66
N TYR A 486 -24.05 -1.56 18.99
CA TYR A 486 -23.53 -0.34 19.61
C TYR A 486 -24.63 0.59 20.11
N TRP A 487 -24.27 1.52 20.99
CA TRP A 487 -25.21 2.47 21.60
C TRP A 487 -25.77 3.50 20.61
N PHE A 488 -25.11 3.70 19.46
CA PHE A 488 -25.52 4.59 18.36
C PHE A 488 -26.34 3.88 17.26
N LYS A 489 -26.88 2.68 17.55
CA LYS A 489 -27.65 1.87 16.58
C LYS A 489 -28.85 2.58 15.94
N ASP A 490 -29.46 3.53 16.63
CA ASP A 490 -30.63 4.22 16.12
C ASP A 490 -30.23 5.18 14.99
N GLY A 491 -29.11 5.89 15.12
CA GLY A 491 -28.52 6.67 14.02
C GLY A 491 -28.16 5.81 12.80
N ILE A 492 -27.63 4.60 13.01
CA ILE A 492 -27.37 3.65 11.91
C ILE A 492 -28.67 3.33 11.15
N ARG A 493 -29.73 2.98 11.88
CA ARG A 493 -31.03 2.63 11.28
C ARG A 493 -31.61 3.79 10.49
N SER A 494 -31.62 4.99 11.07
CA SER A 494 -32.14 6.18 10.39
C SER A 494 -31.44 6.38 9.05
N LEU A 495 -30.11 6.42 9.05
CA LEU A 495 -29.33 6.67 7.82
C LEU A 495 -29.44 5.52 6.82
N TYR A 496 -29.42 4.27 7.27
CA TYR A 496 -29.55 3.10 6.41
C TYR A 496 -30.90 3.08 5.70
N TYR A 497 -32.01 3.27 6.43
CA TYR A 497 -33.35 3.17 5.84
C TYR A 497 -33.70 4.37 4.95
N LEU A 498 -33.16 5.56 5.23
CA LEU A 498 -33.26 6.68 4.29
C LEU A 498 -32.69 6.33 2.91
N MET A 499 -31.57 5.59 2.86
CA MET A 499 -30.97 5.12 1.61
C MET A 499 -31.70 3.91 1.01
N TYR A 500 -32.03 2.93 1.85
CA TYR A 500 -32.67 1.69 1.43
C TYR A 500 -34.06 1.93 0.82
N ASP A 501 -34.89 2.77 1.46
CA ASP A 501 -36.23 3.11 0.98
C ASP A 501 -36.20 4.23 -0.09
N SER A 502 -35.00 4.61 -0.57
CA SER A 502 -34.79 5.60 -1.63
C SER A 502 -35.37 6.99 -1.31
N ILE A 503 -35.45 7.34 -0.02
CA ILE A 503 -35.87 8.68 0.44
C ILE A 503 -34.76 9.69 0.17
N LEU A 504 -33.53 9.32 0.51
CA LEU A 504 -32.32 10.10 0.23
C LEU A 504 -31.26 9.19 -0.39
N THR A 505 -30.56 9.70 -1.38
CA THR A 505 -29.37 9.03 -1.91
C THR A 505 -28.19 9.17 -0.94
N PRO A 506 -27.17 8.30 -1.04
CA PRO A 506 -25.97 8.46 -0.22
C PRO A 506 -25.25 9.79 -0.43
N GLU A 507 -25.27 10.32 -1.66
CA GLU A 507 -24.73 11.64 -1.98
C GLU A 507 -25.46 12.76 -1.22
N GLU A 508 -26.78 12.68 -1.16
CA GLU A 508 -27.63 13.68 -0.52
C GLU A 508 -27.35 13.77 0.98
N ILE A 509 -27.18 12.62 1.64
CA ILE A 509 -26.78 12.53 3.06
C ILE A 509 -25.35 13.05 3.22
N TYR A 510 -24.41 12.56 2.40
CA TYR A 510 -23.00 12.94 2.48
C TYR A 510 -22.77 14.45 2.33
N ARG A 511 -23.52 15.12 1.44
CA ARG A 511 -23.44 16.58 1.25
C ARG A 511 -23.85 17.37 2.50
N CYS A 512 -24.53 16.76 3.46
CA CYS A 512 -24.88 17.38 4.75
C CYS A 512 -23.85 17.11 5.85
N LEU A 513 -22.93 16.15 5.70
CA LEU A 513 -21.87 15.81 6.67
C LEU A 513 -20.70 16.82 6.66
N THR A 514 -21.00 18.11 6.80
CA THR A 514 -20.03 19.21 6.76
C THR A 514 -19.46 19.54 8.15
N LYS A 515 -18.38 20.35 8.18
CA LYS A 515 -17.67 20.78 9.39
C LYS A 515 -18.53 21.35 10.54
N ASP A 516 -19.71 21.87 10.24
CA ASP A 516 -20.68 22.43 11.20
C ASP A 516 -21.58 21.38 11.85
N VAL A 517 -21.78 20.22 11.21
CA VAL A 517 -22.60 19.10 11.69
C VAL A 517 -21.78 18.24 12.63
N LYS A 518 -22.18 18.16 13.90
CA LYS A 518 -21.38 17.54 14.98
C LYS A 518 -22.14 16.45 15.74
N SER A 519 -23.37 16.17 15.34
CA SER A 519 -24.25 15.18 15.95
C SER A 519 -25.25 14.65 14.92
N ILE A 520 -25.92 13.55 15.25
CA ILE A 520 -27.05 13.03 14.47
C ILE A 520 -28.19 14.05 14.40
N GLU A 521 -28.43 14.82 15.47
CA GLU A 521 -29.47 15.85 15.49
C GLU A 521 -29.12 17.03 14.55
N ASP A 522 -27.87 17.48 14.55
CA ASP A 522 -27.40 18.50 13.59
C ASP A 522 -27.57 18.01 12.14
N LEU A 523 -27.31 16.72 11.89
CA LEU A 523 -27.47 16.12 10.57
C LEU A 523 -28.95 16.07 10.18
N LYS A 524 -29.83 15.59 11.09
CA LYS A 524 -31.28 15.56 10.89
C LYS A 524 -31.79 16.95 10.52
N GLN A 525 -31.50 17.97 11.33
CA GLN A 525 -31.96 19.33 11.07
C GLN A 525 -31.48 19.82 9.69
N LYS A 526 -30.23 19.57 9.34
CA LYS A 526 -29.68 19.97 8.05
C LYS A 526 -30.30 19.22 6.86
N LEU A 527 -30.69 17.97 7.05
CA LEU A 527 -31.43 17.20 6.04
C LEU A 527 -32.83 17.78 5.83
N LEU A 528 -33.54 18.11 6.91
CA LEU A 528 -34.87 18.73 6.87
C LEU A 528 -34.82 20.10 6.17
N ASP A 529 -33.86 20.95 6.55
CA ASP A 529 -33.69 22.29 5.96
C ASP A 529 -33.34 22.24 4.47
N LYS A 530 -32.63 21.19 4.03
CA LYS A 530 -32.14 21.10 2.65
C LYS A 530 -33.11 20.38 1.70
N TYR A 531 -33.87 19.42 2.22
CA TYR A 531 -34.79 18.58 1.47
C TYR A 531 -36.22 18.74 2.01
N GLU A 532 -36.67 19.99 2.07
CA GLU A 532 -37.96 20.38 2.67
C GLU A 532 -39.14 19.59 2.08
N ASP A 533 -39.06 19.24 0.79
CA ASP A 533 -40.05 18.46 0.05
C ASP A 533 -40.20 17.01 0.54
N ARG A 534 -39.21 16.51 1.29
CA ARG A 534 -39.16 15.16 1.86
C ARG A 534 -39.13 15.16 3.40
N SER A 535 -39.38 16.30 4.05
CA SER A 535 -39.26 16.48 5.50
C SER A 535 -40.04 15.43 6.31
N GLU A 536 -41.32 15.21 6.00
CA GLU A 536 -42.16 14.23 6.71
C GLU A 536 -41.61 12.80 6.62
N GLN A 537 -41.05 12.45 5.46
CA GLN A 537 -40.43 11.14 5.25
C GLN A 537 -39.12 11.04 6.01
N ILE A 538 -38.30 12.10 6.03
CA ILE A 538 -37.04 12.15 6.78
C ILE A 538 -37.31 12.03 8.28
N GLU A 539 -38.28 12.78 8.82
CA GLU A 539 -38.67 12.72 10.24
C GLU A 539 -39.16 11.33 10.66
N ALA A 540 -39.81 10.58 9.77
CA ALA A 540 -40.31 9.24 10.10
C ALA A 540 -39.19 8.23 10.45
N TYR A 541 -37.93 8.50 10.06
CA TYR A 541 -36.79 7.63 10.33
C TYR A 541 -35.90 8.11 11.48
N PHE A 542 -36.08 9.32 12.01
CA PHE A 542 -35.29 9.88 13.13
C PHE A 542 -36.17 10.15 14.35
#